data_AF-A0A0P9CT04-F1
#
_entry.id   AF-A0A0P9CT04-F1
#
_cell.length_a   1.000
_cell.length_b   1.000
_cell.length_c   1.000
_cell.angle_alpha   90.00
_cell.angle_beta   90.00
_cell.angle_gamma   90.00
#
_symmetry.space_group_name_H-M   'P 1'
#
loop_
_entity.id
_entity.type
_entity.pdbx_description
1 polymer ?
#
loop_
_entity_poly.entity_id
_entity_poly.type
_entity_poly.pdbx_seq_one_letter_code
_entity_poly.pdbx_strand_id
1 'polypeptide(L)' 'MIASFLLVALCASIAFVVLGLGVFVVLLKLGVIVRESQRPVHQDFGTYTLSQGREVRPEEEQQAARERVP' A
#
# COMPACT_ATOMS: atom_id res chain seq x y z
N MET A 1 -12.91 -33.48 -33.37
CA MET A 1 -13.05 -33.26 -31.91
C MET A 1 -11.93 -32.39 -31.34
N ILE A 2 -10.65 -32.76 -31.50
CA ILE A 2 -9.49 -31.99 -30.99
C ILE A 2 -9.40 -30.57 -31.59
N ALA A 3 -9.57 -30.44 -32.92
CA ALA A 3 -9.53 -29.13 -33.58
C ALA A 3 -10.59 -28.14 -33.06
N SER A 4 -11.79 -28.62 -32.74
CA SER A 4 -12.85 -27.80 -32.15
C SER A 4 -12.49 -27.32 -30.74
N PHE A 5 -11.87 -28.17 -29.92
CA PHE A 5 -11.38 -27.76 -28.60
C PHE A 5 -10.25 -26.73 -28.69
N LEU A 6 -9.33 -26.89 -29.65
CA LEU A 6 -8.26 -25.90 -29.87
C LEU A 6 -8.81 -24.54 -30.33
N LEU A 7 -9.82 -24.54 -31.21
CA LEU A 7 -10.47 -23.31 -31.64
C LEU A 7 -11.17 -22.60 -30.47
N VAL A 8 -11.89 -23.34 -29.63
CA VAL A 8 -12.55 -22.79 -28.44
C VAL A 8 -11.51 -22.21 -27.46
N ALA A 9 -10.42 -22.92 -27.22
CA ALA A 9 -9.33 -22.45 -26.36
C ALA A 9 -8.69 -21.16 -26.89
N LEU A 10 -8.49 -21.06 -28.21
CA LEU A 10 -7.97 -19.86 -28.86
C LEU A 10 -8.93 -18.68 -28.75
N CYS A 11 -10.23 -18.89 -28.99
CA CYS A 11 -11.22 -17.83 -28.84
C CYS A 11 -11.32 -17.35 -27.39
N ALA A 12 -11.29 -18.27 -26.43
CA ALA A 12 -11.33 -17.94 -25.01
C ALA A 12 -10.09 -17.14 -24.57
N SER A 13 -8.89 -17.51 -25.04
CA SER A 13 -7.67 -16.78 -24.71
C SER A 13 -7.68 -15.37 -25.30
N ILE A 14 -8.13 -15.21 -26.55
CA ILE A 14 -8.28 -13.89 -27.17
C ILE A 14 -9.28 -13.03 -26.39
N ALA A 15 -10.45 -13.59 -26.04
CA ALA A 15 -11.45 -12.87 -25.25
C ALA A 15 -10.89 -12.43 -23.89
N PHE A 16 -10.10 -13.29 -23.23
CA PHE A 16 -9.46 -12.97 -21.96
C PHE A 16 -8.45 -11.82 -22.10
N VAL A 17 -7.63 -11.83 -23.14
CA VAL A 17 -6.67 -10.75 -23.42
C VAL A 17 -7.39 -9.42 -23.69
N VAL A 18 -8.47 -9.44 -24.48
CA VAL A 18 -9.25 -8.24 -24.77
C VAL A 18 -9.89 -7.67 -23.51
N LEU A 19 -10.46 -8.52 -22.64
CA LEU A 19 -11.02 -8.09 -21.36
C LEU A 19 -9.94 -7.51 -20.44
N GLY A 20 -8.79 -8.17 -20.32
CA GLY A 20 -7.67 -7.70 -19.50
C GLY A 20 -7.14 -6.34 -19.96
N LEU A 21 -6.93 -6.16 -21.26
CA LEU A 21 -6.51 -4.88 -21.84
C LEU A 21 -7.58 -3.80 -21.66
N GLY A 22 -8.85 -4.12 -21.85
CA GLY A 22 -9.96 -3.19 -21.63
C GLY A 22 -10.00 -2.66 -20.21
N VAL A 23 -9.94 -3.55 -19.22
CA VAL A 23 -9.89 -3.19 -17.80
C VAL A 23 -8.64 -2.34 -17.50
N PHE A 24 -7.48 -2.72 -18.03
CA PHE A 24 -6.24 -1.97 -17.85
C PHE A 24 -6.33 -0.54 -18.39
N VAL A 25 -6.85 -0.34 -19.60
CA VAL A 25 -7.06 0.99 -20.19
C VAL A 25 -8.04 1.82 -19.35
N VAL A 26 -9.10 1.20 -18.84
CA VAL A 26 -10.06 1.87 -17.94
C VAL A 26 -9.38 2.33 -16.65
N LEU A 27 -8.55 1.48 -16.03
CA LEU A 27 -7.79 1.83 -14.81
C LEU A 27 -6.79 2.97 -15.06
N LEU A 28 -6.13 2.98 -16.23
CA LEU A 28 -5.28 4.10 -16.65
C LEU A 28 -6.08 5.39 -16.83
N LYS A 29 -7.22 5.34 -17.53
CA LYS A 29 -8.11 6.49 -17.78
C LYS A 29 -8.69 7.07 -16.49
N LEU A 30 -9.08 6.23 -15.55
CA LEU A 30 -9.54 6.65 -14.21
C LEU A 30 -8.41 7.25 -13.37
N GLY A 31 -7.16 7.16 -13.82
CA GLY A 31 -6.01 7.66 -13.09
C GLY A 31 -5.76 6.92 -11.78
N VAL A 32 -6.34 5.72 -11.59
CA VAL A 32 -6.16 4.93 -10.35
C VAL A 32 -4.70 4.63 -10.12
N ILE A 33 -3.98 4.23 -11.17
CA ILE A 33 -2.56 3.93 -11.12
C ILE A 33 -1.74 5.18 -10.76
N VAL A 34 -2.07 6.32 -11.38
CA VAL A 34 -1.40 7.60 -11.12
C VAL A 34 -1.69 8.08 -9.69
N ARG A 35 -2.95 8.00 -9.25
CA ARG A 35 -3.38 8.40 -7.91
C ARG A 35 -2.76 7.54 -6.82
N GLU A 36 -2.58 6.25 -7.08
CA GLU A 36 -1.88 5.36 -6.15
C GLU A 36 -0.38 5.69 -6.10
N SER A 37 0.26 5.99 -7.23
CA SER A 37 1.67 6.43 -7.25
C SER A 37 1.90 7.82 -6.63
N GLN A 38 0.87 8.65 -6.61
CA GLN A 38 0.87 9.97 -5.96
C GLN A 38 0.51 9.89 -4.48
N ARG A 39 0.17 8.71 -3.95
CA ARG A 39 -0.01 8.59 -2.51
C ARG A 39 1.31 8.99 -1.87
N PRO A 40 1.30 9.99 -0.96
CA PRO A 40 2.49 10.34 -0.24
C PRO A 40 2.98 9.06 0.44
N VAL A 41 4.27 8.76 0.27
CA VAL A 41 4.95 7.78 1.13
C VAL A 41 4.53 8.12 2.55
N HIS A 42 4.13 7.11 3.34
CA HIS A 42 3.83 7.33 4.75
C HIS A 42 5.11 7.88 5.39
N GLN A 43 5.19 9.20 5.44
CA GLN A 43 6.33 9.93 5.92
C GLN A 43 6.02 10.07 7.40
N ASP A 44 6.59 9.15 8.17
CA ASP A 44 6.44 9.18 9.62
C ASP A 44 7.21 10.41 10.10
N PHE A 45 6.50 11.54 10.25
CA PHE A 45 7.05 12.79 10.77
C PHE A 45 7.25 12.73 12.29
N GLY A 46 7.22 11.53 12.88
CA GLY A 46 7.60 11.32 14.26
C GLY A 46 8.97 11.93 14.51
N THR A 47 9.05 12.85 15.47
CA THR A 47 10.33 13.33 15.98
C THR A 47 10.99 12.18 16.73
N TYR A 48 11.71 11.33 16.00
CA TYR A 48 12.46 10.25 16.61
C TYR A 48 13.65 10.83 17.36
N THR A 49 13.54 10.86 18.68
CA THR A 49 14.65 11.25 19.55
C THR A 49 15.45 10.00 19.93
N LEU A 50 16.76 10.14 20.11
CA LEU A 50 17.61 9.04 20.60
C LEU A 50 17.15 8.46 21.95
N SER A 51 16.32 9.20 22.69
CA SER A 51 15.69 8.75 23.93
C SER A 51 14.50 7.80 23.73
N GLN A 52 13.91 7.69 22.53
CA GLN A 52 12.72 6.84 22.27
C GLN A 52 12.98 5.33 22.34
N GLY A 53 14.20 4.89 22.60
CA GLY A 53 14.52 3.49 22.92
C GLY A 53 15.33 3.33 24.21
N ARG A 54 15.54 4.42 24.97
CA ARG A 54 16.26 4.36 26.24
C ARG A 54 15.34 3.74 27.28
N GLU A 55 15.84 2.76 28.03
CA GLU A 55 15.20 2.32 29.26
C GLU A 55 15.03 3.53 30.19
N VAL A 56 13.79 3.89 30.50
CA VAL A 56 13.51 4.94 31.48
C VAL A 56 13.62 4.31 32.85
N ARG A 57 14.54 4.82 33.67
CA ARG A 57 14.70 4.28 35.02
C ARG A 57 13.55 4.77 35.89
N PRO A 58 13.09 3.99 36.89
CA PRO A 58 11.93 4.34 37.71
C PRO A 58 12.06 5.70 38.41
N GLU A 59 13.29 6.13 38.70
CA GLU A 59 13.56 7.41 39.35
C GLU A 59 13.25 8.61 38.43
N GLU A 60 13.43 8.45 37.12
CA GLU A 60 13.18 9.48 36.10
C GLU A 60 11.68 9.63 35.81
N GLU A 61 10.91 8.53 35.91
CA GLU A 61 9.44 8.56 35.83
C GLU A 61 8.83 9.35 37.00
N GLN A 62 9.35 9.15 38.22
CA GLN A 62 8.87 9.86 39.41
C GLN A 62 9.18 11.36 39.37
N GLN A 63 10.32 11.75 38.81
CA GLN A 63 10.66 13.17 38.60
C GLN A 63 9.77 13.82 37.55
N ALA A 64 9.56 13.17 36.40
CA ALA A 64 8.66 13.68 35.36
C ALA A 64 7.21 13.78 35.84
N ALA A 65 6.76 12.85 36.69
CA ALA A 65 5.43 12.90 37.30
C ALA A 65 5.29 14.07 38.29
N ARG A 66 6.34 14.41 39.04
CA ARG A 66 6.33 15.57 39.96
C ARG A 66 6.35 16.92 39.23
N GLU A 67 7.08 17.04 38.13
CA GLU A 67 7.13 18.27 37.32
C GLU A 67 5.82 18.57 36.58
N ARG A 68 4.97 17.56 36.35
CA ARG A 68 3.65 17.73 35.71
C ARG A 68 2.53 18.12 36.66
N VAL A 69 2.81 18.24 37.96
CA VAL A 69 1.83 18.73 38.95
C VAL A 69 2.05 20.24 39.09
N PRO A 70 1.05 21.09 38.76
CA PRO A 70 1.15 22.54 38.90
C PRO A 70 1.29 22.99 40.36
#